data_AF-A0A931CQV0-F1
#
_entry.id   AF-A0A931CQV0-F1
#
_cell.length_a   1.000
_cell.length_b   1.000
_cell.length_c   1.000
_cell.angle_alpha   90.00
_cell.angle_beta   90.00
_cell.angle_gamma   90.00
#
_symmetry.space_group_name_H-M   'P 1'
#
loop_
_entity.id
_entity.type
_entity.pdbx_description
1 polymer ?
#
loop_
_entity_poly.entity_id
_entity_poly.type
_entity_poly.pdbx_seq_one_letter_code
_entity_poly.pdbx_strand_id
1 'polypeptide(L)'
;MDIVNQGLARRYRAEKRFRLYGIVAIILSMIFLVFLFVSISANGYTAFQQTFVQLDIHLDPEILDAGSLADANYQGLVKQSLADMFPEVTTRREKRQLYGMVSNGAAYQLQDYVRKNQNQIGSMIQ
;
A
#
# COMPACT_ATOMS: atom_id res chain seq x y z
N MET A 1 -18.06 -70.58 -18.63
CA MET A 1 -17.33 -69.61 -17.78
C MET A 1 -17.18 -68.23 -18.46
N ASP A 2 -17.67 -68.05 -19.70
CA ASP A 2 -17.40 -66.84 -20.50
C ASP A 2 -18.37 -65.67 -20.30
N ILE A 3 -19.58 -65.92 -19.81
CA ILE A 3 -20.64 -64.90 -19.67
C ILE A 3 -20.32 -63.90 -18.55
N VAL A 4 -19.62 -64.33 -17.49
CA VAL A 4 -19.23 -63.48 -16.35
C VAL A 4 -18.09 -62.51 -16.74
N ASN A 5 -17.16 -62.96 -17.60
CA ASN A 5 -16.01 -62.15 -18.03
C ASN A 5 -16.39 -60.96 -18.93
N GLN A 6 -17.51 -61.05 -19.67
CA GLN A 6 -17.95 -59.97 -20.55
C GLN A 6 -18.46 -58.72 -19.79
N GLY A 7 -19.03 -58.90 -18.60
CA GLY A 7 -19.49 -57.80 -17.75
C GLY A 7 -18.37 -57.07 -16.99
N LEU A 8 -17.31 -57.80 -16.64
CA LEU A 8 -16.14 -57.29 -15.89
C LEU A 8 -15.44 -56.14 -16.64
N ALA A 9 -15.17 -56.30 -17.93
CA ALA A 9 -14.51 -55.26 -18.73
C ALA A 9 -15.30 -53.94 -18.77
N ARG A 10 -16.64 -54.01 -18.79
CA ARG A 10 -17.50 -52.82 -18.78
C ARG A 10 -17.43 -52.09 -17.44
N ARG A 11 -17.35 -52.83 -16.33
CA ARG A 11 -17.24 -52.26 -14.97
C ARG A 11 -15.86 -51.65 -14.72
N TYR A 12 -14.79 -52.32 -15.14
CA TYR A 12 -13.41 -51.78 -15.07
C TYR A 12 -13.27 -50.45 -15.83
N ARG A 13 -13.91 -50.31 -17.01
CA ARG A 13 -13.91 -49.04 -17.76
C ARG A 13 -14.68 -47.93 -17.06
N ALA A 14 -15.79 -48.25 -16.39
CA ALA A 14 -16.54 -47.27 -15.60
C ALA A 14 -15.73 -46.80 -14.38
N GLU A 15 -15.12 -47.74 -13.66
CA GLU A 15 -14.26 -47.45 -12.51
C GLU A 15 -13.04 -46.60 -12.88
N LYS A 16 -12.38 -46.90 -14.01
CA LYS A 16 -11.22 -46.14 -14.48
C LYS A 16 -11.58 -44.68 -14.80
N ARG A 17 -12.76 -44.44 -15.39
CA ARG A 17 -13.26 -43.07 -15.67
C ARG A 17 -13.61 -42.32 -14.38
N PHE A 18 -14.28 -42.98 -13.44
CA PHE A 18 -14.59 -42.38 -12.14
C PHE A 18 -13.32 -41.97 -11.39
N ARG A 19 -12.33 -42.86 -11.34
CA ARG A 19 -11.02 -42.56 -10.73
C ARG A 19 -10.30 -41.44 -11.46
N LEU A 20 -10.34 -41.40 -12.78
CA LEU A 20 -9.75 -40.32 -13.58
C LEU A 20 -10.41 -38.98 -13.24
N TYR A 21 -11.74 -38.89 -13.21
CA TYR A 21 -12.44 -37.65 -12.86
C TYR A 21 -12.11 -37.18 -11.44
N GLY A 22 -12.01 -38.09 -10.48
CA GLY A 22 -11.59 -37.75 -9.12
C GLY A 22 -10.17 -37.18 -9.06
N ILE A 23 -9.21 -37.81 -9.75
CA ILE A 23 -7.83 -37.34 -9.83
C ILE A 23 -7.76 -35.97 -10.52
N VAL A 24 -8.46 -35.79 -11.64
CA VAL A 24 -8.52 -34.52 -12.38
C VAL A 24 -9.10 -33.42 -11.49
N ALA A 25 -10.16 -33.70 -10.73
CA ALA A 25 -10.75 -32.73 -9.82
C ALA A 25 -9.75 -32.28 -8.74
N ILE A 26 -9.02 -33.22 -8.12
CA ILE A 26 -8.01 -32.91 -7.10
C ILE A 26 -6.88 -32.05 -7.69
N ILE A 27 -6.38 -32.41 -8.88
CA ILE A 27 -5.33 -31.64 -9.56
C ILE A 27 -5.83 -30.24 -9.88
N LEU A 28 -7.05 -30.10 -10.40
CA LEU A 28 -7.65 -28.81 -10.71
C LEU A 28 -7.79 -27.93 -9.45
N SER A 29 -8.26 -28.50 -8.34
CA SER A 29 -8.33 -27.79 -7.05
C SER A 29 -6.94 -27.33 -6.58
N MET A 30 -5.92 -28.16 -6.75
CA MET A 30 -4.54 -27.81 -6.36
C MET A 30 -3.99 -26.66 -7.23
N ILE A 31 -4.26 -26.67 -8.54
CA ILE A 31 -3.90 -25.58 -9.45
C ILE A 31 -4.58 -24.28 -9.02
N PHE A 32 -5.87 -24.30 -8.73
CA PHE A 32 -6.59 -23.11 -8.27
C PHE A 32 -6.04 -22.58 -6.94
N LEU A 33 -5.66 -23.46 -6.01
CA LEU A 33 -5.05 -23.06 -4.75
C LEU A 33 -3.71 -22.34 -4.98
N VAL A 34 -2.83 -22.90 -5.81
CA VAL A 34 -1.54 -22.26 -6.14
C VAL A 34 -1.78 -20.93 -6.85
N PHE A 35 -2.72 -20.88 -7.79
CA PHE A 35 -3.07 -19.64 -8.48
C PHE A 35 -3.57 -18.56 -7.53
N LEU A 36 -4.40 -18.92 -6.55
CA LEU A 36 -4.87 -18.00 -5.52
C LEU A 36 -3.70 -17.44 -4.69
N PHE A 37 -2.79 -18.30 -4.23
CA PHE A 37 -1.60 -17.87 -3.49
C PHE A 37 -0.72 -16.92 -4.31
N VAL A 38 -0.42 -17.26 -5.57
CA VAL A 38 0.36 -16.40 -6.47
C VAL A 38 -0.32 -15.05 -6.67
N SER A 39 -1.64 -15.04 -6.87
CA SER A 39 -2.43 -13.81 -7.00
C SER A 39 -2.34 -12.94 -5.74
N ILE A 40 -2.53 -13.53 -4.55
CA ILE A 40 -2.43 -12.80 -3.28
C ILE A 40 -1.02 -12.25 -3.08
N SER A 41 0.02 -13.05 -3.34
CA SER A 41 1.41 -12.61 -3.18
C SER A 41 1.79 -11.51 -4.18
N ALA A 42 1.42 -11.65 -5.45
CA ALA A 42 1.74 -10.64 -6.47
C ALA A 42 1.01 -9.32 -6.23
N ASN A 43 -0.28 -9.37 -5.86
CA ASN A 43 -1.06 -8.19 -5.53
C ASN A 43 -0.68 -7.59 -4.16
N GLY A 44 -0.19 -8.40 -3.23
CA GLY A 44 0.17 -7.98 -1.88
C GLY A 44 1.58 -7.38 -1.76
N TYR A 45 2.50 -7.67 -2.70
CA TYR A 45 3.88 -7.18 -2.62
C TYR A 45 3.97 -5.64 -2.59
N THR A 46 3.05 -4.95 -3.27
CA THR A 46 2.99 -3.48 -3.27
C THR A 46 2.52 -2.89 -1.93
N ALA A 47 1.81 -3.67 -1.09
CA ALA A 47 1.37 -3.20 0.22
C ALA A 47 2.54 -2.97 1.20
N PHE A 48 3.70 -3.57 0.91
CA PHE A 48 4.93 -3.36 1.66
C PHE A 48 5.82 -2.26 1.07
N GLN A 49 5.47 -1.72 -0.10
CA GLN A 49 6.18 -0.60 -0.70
C GLN A 49 5.53 0.71 -0.27
N GLN A 50 6.31 1.56 0.39
CA GLN A 50 5.88 2.91 0.76
C GLN A 50 6.73 3.93 0.02
N THR A 51 6.09 4.77 -0.80
CA THR A 51 6.75 5.90 -1.45
C THR A 51 6.77 7.10 -0.52
N PHE A 52 7.95 7.68 -0.30
CA PHE A 52 8.12 8.90 0.47
C PHE A 52 8.47 10.06 -0.47
N VAL A 53 7.93 11.24 -0.17
CA VAL A 53 8.32 12.49 -0.81
C VAL A 53 9.25 13.20 0.16
N GLN A 54 10.48 13.48 -0.29
CA GLN A 54 11.42 14.30 0.46
C GLN A 54 11.02 15.76 0.29
N LEU A 55 10.85 16.47 1.40
CA LEU A 55 10.38 17.85 1.42
C LEU A 55 11.33 18.68 2.26
N ASP A 56 11.87 19.75 1.67
CA ASP A 56 12.67 20.70 2.42
C ASP A 56 11.73 21.61 3.22
N ILE A 57 11.65 21.38 4.54
CA ILE A 57 10.76 22.12 5.43
C ILE A 57 11.59 23.09 6.25
N HIS A 58 11.25 24.38 6.17
CA HIS A 58 11.82 25.38 7.07
C HIS A 58 11.04 25.43 8.38
N LEU A 59 11.69 25.13 9.50
CA LEU A 59 11.08 25.16 10.83
C LEU A 59 11.03 26.59 11.37
N ASP A 60 10.12 27.40 10.83
CA ASP A 60 9.97 28.81 11.24
C ASP A 60 9.62 28.93 12.74
N PRO A 61 10.48 29.57 13.55
CA PRO A 61 10.23 29.79 14.98
C PRO A 61 8.95 30.58 15.24
N GLU A 62 8.57 31.52 14.37
CA GLU A 62 7.36 32.35 14.59
C GLU A 62 6.08 31.51 14.50
N ILE A 63 6.08 30.47 13.67
CA ILE A 63 4.94 29.55 13.50
C ILE A 63 4.91 28.50 14.62
N LEU A 64 6.08 28.11 15.13
CA LEU A 64 6.24 27.06 16.14
C LEU A 64 6.17 27.60 17.59
N ASP A 65 6.45 28.88 17.82
CA ASP A 65 6.52 29.53 19.15
C ASP A 65 5.17 30.18 19.57
N ALA A 66 4.05 29.77 18.97
CA ALA A 66 2.71 30.29 19.28
C ALA A 66 2.14 29.84 20.66
N GLY A 67 3.00 29.74 21.68
CA GLY A 67 2.66 29.41 23.07
C GLY A 67 2.68 27.92 23.42
N SER A 68 2.48 27.03 22.45
CA SER A 68 2.50 25.57 22.65
C SER A 68 2.85 24.85 21.35
N LEU A 69 3.91 24.04 21.38
CA LEU A 69 4.28 23.15 20.27
C LEU A 69 3.17 22.13 19.95
N ALA A 70 2.22 21.89 20.86
CA ALA A 70 1.10 21.00 20.57
C ALA A 70 0.07 21.65 19.62
N ASP A 71 -0.04 22.98 19.66
CA ASP A 71 -1.07 23.75 18.95
C ASP A 71 -0.54 24.48 17.70
N ALA A 72 0.77 24.39 17.44
CA ALA A 72 1.40 25.00 16.28
C ALA A 72 0.82 24.47 14.95
N ASN A 73 0.79 25.33 13.93
CA ASN A 73 0.18 25.01 12.64
C ASN A 73 1.14 24.23 11.72
N TYR A 74 1.44 22.97 12.07
CA TYR A 74 2.29 22.08 11.27
C TYR A 74 1.75 21.83 9.86
N GLN A 75 0.43 21.79 9.70
CA GLN A 75 -0.18 21.64 8.37
C GLN A 75 0.09 22.85 7.48
N GLY A 76 0.08 24.05 8.05
CA GLY A 76 0.48 25.29 7.38
C GLY A 76 1.92 25.23 6.91
N LEU A 77 2.83 24.78 7.77
CA LEU A 77 4.26 24.67 7.45
C LEU A 77 4.55 23.73 6.27
N VAL A 78 3.91 22.55 6.26
CA VAL A 78 4.04 21.58 5.16
C VAL A 78 3.50 22.17 3.84
N LYS A 79 2.33 22.83 3.88
CA LYS A 79 1.73 23.45 2.68
C LYS A 79 2.56 24.63 2.17
N GLN A 80 3.11 25.42 3.08
CA GLN A 80 3.97 26.54 2.75
C GLN A 80 5.25 26.06 2.07
N SER A 81 5.91 25.04 2.64
CA SER A 81 7.10 24.42 2.06
C SER A 81 6.83 23.87 0.65
N LEU A 82 5.68 23.22 0.44
CA LEU A 82 5.25 22.80 -0.90
C LEU A 82 5.01 23.97 -1.85
N ALA A 83 4.38 25.05 -1.38
CA ALA A 83 4.14 26.22 -2.22
C ALA A 83 5.44 26.93 -2.62
N ASP A 84 6.43 26.95 -1.73
CA ASP A 84 7.74 27.56 -1.95
C ASP A 84 8.60 26.73 -2.92
N MET A 85 8.47 25.40 -2.89
CA MET A 85 9.15 24.49 -3.82
C MET A 85 8.56 24.48 -5.24
N PHE A 86 7.27 24.79 -5.39
CA PHE A 86 6.55 24.78 -6.67
C PHE A 86 5.90 26.15 -6.94
N PRO A 87 6.68 27.25 -7.06
CA PRO A 87 6.16 28.61 -7.21
C PRO A 87 5.35 28.81 -8.51
N GLU A 88 5.53 27.95 -9.51
CA GLU A 88 4.76 27.93 -10.75
C GLU A 88 3.29 27.54 -10.56
N VAL A 89 2.95 26.89 -9.43
CA VAL A 89 1.58 26.45 -9.13
C VAL A 89 0.78 27.62 -8.54
N THR A 90 0.07 28.34 -9.40
CA THR A 90 -0.61 29.58 -9.02
C THR A 90 -2.12 29.41 -8.80
N THR A 91 -2.78 28.54 -9.55
CA THR A 91 -4.24 28.43 -9.50
C THR A 91 -4.73 27.66 -8.27
N ARG A 92 -5.92 28.01 -7.75
CA ARG A 92 -6.52 27.30 -6.60
C ARG A 92 -6.71 25.80 -6.86
N ARG A 93 -7.02 25.43 -8.11
CA ARG A 93 -7.24 24.03 -8.50
C ARG A 93 -5.94 23.24 -8.42
N GLU A 94 -4.86 23.78 -8.96
CA GLU A 94 -3.55 23.12 -8.96
C GLU A 94 -2.95 23.09 -7.55
N LYS A 95 -3.06 24.17 -6.76
CA LYS A 95 -2.64 24.17 -5.34
C LYS A 95 -3.33 23.07 -4.54
N ARG A 96 -4.62 22.81 -4.80
CA ARG A 96 -5.35 21.70 -4.17
C ARG A 96 -4.79 20.33 -4.56
N GLN A 97 -4.34 20.18 -5.80
CA GLN A 97 -3.70 18.94 -6.27
C GLN A 97 -2.30 18.78 -5.67
N LEU A 98 -1.51 19.85 -5.63
CA LEU A 98 -0.19 19.89 -5.02
C LEU A 98 -0.23 19.49 -3.54
N TYR A 99 -1.12 20.11 -2.76
CA TYR A 99 -1.28 19.76 -1.34
C TYR A 99 -1.84 18.35 -1.13
N GLY A 100 -2.45 17.75 -2.15
CA GLY A 100 -2.91 16.36 -2.13
C GLY A 100 -1.81 15.34 -2.41
N MET A 101 -0.60 15.77 -2.80
CA MET A 101 0.53 14.86 -3.02
C MET A 101 1.15 14.36 -1.70
N VAL A 102 1.05 15.17 -0.64
CA VAL A 102 1.51 14.78 0.69
C VAL A 102 0.40 14.07 1.45
N SER A 103 0.78 13.12 2.31
CA SER A 103 -0.15 12.43 3.19
C SER A 103 -0.83 13.43 4.13
N ASN A 104 -2.13 13.20 4.41
CA ASN A 104 -2.85 13.93 5.47
C ASN A 104 -2.16 13.79 6.84
N GLY A 105 -1.37 12.73 7.03
CA GLY A 105 -0.58 12.48 8.24
C GLY A 105 0.76 13.23 8.32
N ALA A 106 1.18 13.95 7.28
CA ALA A 106 2.48 14.63 7.24
C ALA A 106 2.63 15.66 8.37
N ALA A 107 1.56 16.36 8.74
CA ALA A 107 1.57 17.31 9.84
C ALA A 107 1.87 16.63 11.20
N TYR A 108 1.33 15.43 11.44
CA TYR A 108 1.61 14.67 12.66
C TYR A 108 3.04 14.14 12.69
N GLN A 109 3.55 13.68 11.53
CA GLN A 109 4.95 13.24 11.41
C GLN A 109 5.92 14.39 11.71
N LEU A 110 5.64 15.58 11.17
CA LEU A 110 6.41 16.78 11.43
C LEU A 110 6.32 17.19 12.91
N GLN A 111 5.13 17.16 13.51
CA GLN A 111 4.94 17.45 14.93
C GLN A 111 5.75 16.49 15.82
N ASP A 112 5.68 15.18 15.54
CA ASP A 112 6.45 14.18 16.28
C ASP A 112 7.96 14.37 16.11
N TYR A 113 8.41 14.78 14.92
CA TYR A 113 9.79 15.11 14.64
C TYR A 113 10.26 16.32 15.44
N VAL A 114 9.53 17.43 15.38
CA VAL A 114 9.85 18.68 16.10
C VAL A 114 9.82 18.46 17.61
N ARG A 115 8.87 17.67 18.12
CA ARG A 115 8.78 17.32 19.54
C ARG A 115 10.03 16.58 20.04
N LYS A 116 10.60 15.71 19.20
CA LYS A 116 11.83 14.97 19.51
C LYS A 116 13.11 15.80 19.29
N ASN A 117 13.07 16.80 18.39
CA ASN A 117 14.22 17.58 17.96
C ASN A 117 13.98 19.09 18.11
N GLN A 118 13.63 19.55 19.31
CA GLN A 118 13.32 20.97 19.56
C GLN A 118 14.52 21.90 19.30
N ASN A 119 15.74 21.37 19.36
CA ASN A 119 16.97 22.10 19.06
C ASN A 119 17.17 22.41 17.56
N GLN A 120 16.33 21.88 16.68
CA GLN A 120 16.41 22.12 15.23
C GLN A 120 15.41 23.19 14.76
N ILE A 121 14.62 23.78 15.65
CA ILE A 121 13.74 24.90 15.32
C ILE A 121 14.60 26.05 14.77
N GLY A 122 14.19 26.64 13.64
CA GLY A 122 14.95 27.64 12.88
C GLY A 122 15.85 27.07 11.77
N SER A 123 15.96 25.74 11.66
CA SER A 123 16.75 25.08 10.60
C SER A 123 15.87 24.51 9.48
N MET A 124 16.51 24.18 8.36
CA MET A 124 15.89 23.46 7.24
C MET A 124 16.09 21.96 7.45
N ILE A 125 15.00 21.19 7.36
CA ILE A 125 15.01 19.74 7.54
C ILE A 125 14.48 19.04 6.29
N GLN A 126 14.86 17.76 6.12
CA GLN A 126 14.53 16.91 4.98
C GLN A 126 13.81 15.64 5.41
#